data_AF-A0A822BTX4-F1
#
_entry.id   AF-A0A822BTX4-F1
#
_cell.length_a   1.000
_cell.length_b   1.000
_cell.length_c   1.000
_cell.angle_alpha   90.00
_cell.angle_beta   90.00
_cell.angle_gamma   90.00
#
_symmetry.space_group_name_H-M   'P 1'
#
loop_
_entity.id
_entity.type
_entity.pdbx_description
1 polymer ?
#
loop_
_entity_poly.entity_id
_entity_poly.type
_entity_poly.pdbx_seq_one_letter_code
_entity_poly.pdbx_strand_id
1 'polypeptide(L)'
;MPVRKTYDALANIFPPDIMTKINEIIDEIQFEEKNPDDIANKEIQVLEPKQISLAADLKNATEKFFQHVQMSIKLRKDKNLNGNNDDKILVNLSKDPSILITKPDKGRGVVILDRNDYIEKLENILSDNRKFKLLNEEPTISRENALTTVLRQMKNDEYLAQQEYKYIKPVGSVPARLYGLPKVYKDNVPLRSILSCIKSYNYKLGKFLANIIKPIRDSPYSLKNTNDFLKFIQQNSHLSNNNRMISFDIQSLFTIIPVRETIEIICNKLYCTDPKLRPFIPEDYFRKLLEFTTTVSAVELFIVNDKIKLMELNKKNLIEKSFLLVI
;
A
#
# COMPACT_ATOMS: atom_id res chain seq x y z
N MET A 1 11.51 18.51 -11.93
CA MET A 1 12.62 18.98 -11.06
C MET A 1 12.77 18.33 -9.65
N PRO A 2 12.28 17.10 -9.32
CA PRO A 2 12.46 16.52 -7.96
C PRO A 2 13.76 15.74 -7.75
N VAL A 3 14.41 15.26 -8.83
CA VAL A 3 15.61 14.40 -8.74
C VAL A 3 16.83 15.16 -8.21
N ARG A 4 16.96 16.46 -8.53
CA ARG A 4 18.09 17.31 -8.11
C ARG A 4 18.18 17.52 -6.59
N LYS A 5 17.05 17.60 -5.88
CA LYS A 5 17.05 17.89 -4.43
C LYS A 5 17.52 16.70 -3.57
N THR A 6 17.36 15.47 -4.04
CA THR A 6 18.02 14.28 -3.43
C THR A 6 19.50 14.16 -3.80
N TYR A 7 19.94 14.84 -4.85
CA TYR A 7 21.28 14.77 -5.42
C TYR A 7 22.30 15.64 -4.66
N ASP A 8 21.88 16.85 -4.29
CA ASP A 8 22.75 17.81 -3.59
C ASP A 8 23.18 17.29 -2.20
N ALA A 9 22.35 16.47 -1.55
CA ALA A 9 22.67 15.84 -0.27
C ALA A 9 23.72 14.71 -0.38
N LEU A 10 23.95 14.18 -1.58
CA LEU A 10 24.91 13.10 -1.84
C LEU A 10 26.24 13.60 -2.42
N ALA A 11 26.32 14.86 -2.86
CA ALA A 11 27.50 15.44 -3.51
C ALA A 11 28.79 15.35 -2.66
N ASN A 12 28.66 15.29 -1.33
CA ASN A 12 29.80 15.16 -0.40
C ASN A 12 30.20 13.71 -0.10
N ILE A 13 29.51 12.71 -0.65
CA ILE A 13 29.70 11.28 -0.35
C ILE A 13 30.40 10.54 -1.50
N PHE A 14 30.39 11.11 -2.71
CA PHE A 14 30.91 10.48 -3.91
C PHE A 14 32.32 10.98 -4.27
N PRO A 15 33.21 10.12 -4.81
CA PRO A 15 34.44 10.53 -5.48
C PRO A 15 34.16 11.51 -6.63
N PRO A 16 34.99 12.56 -6.83
CA PRO A 16 34.74 13.60 -7.83
C PRO A 16 34.54 13.08 -9.25
N ASP A 17 35.28 12.05 -9.63
CA ASP A 17 35.24 11.36 -10.92
C ASP A 17 33.92 10.61 -11.18
N ILE A 18 33.27 10.11 -10.13
CA ILE A 18 31.95 9.47 -10.20
C ILE A 18 30.86 10.54 -10.32
N MET A 19 30.99 11.67 -9.62
CA MET A 19 30.05 12.78 -9.71
C MET A 19 30.05 13.43 -11.09
N THR A 20 31.21 13.59 -11.70
CA THR A 20 31.33 14.15 -13.06
C THR A 20 30.57 13.29 -14.06
N LYS A 21 30.80 11.97 -14.07
CA LYS A 21 30.07 11.04 -14.97
C LYS A 21 28.57 11.03 -14.75
N ILE A 22 28.16 11.13 -13.50
CA ILE A 22 26.76 11.15 -13.12
C ILE A 22 26.05 12.43 -13.58
N ASN A 23 26.71 13.58 -13.45
CA ASN A 23 26.15 14.87 -13.90
C ASN A 23 26.08 14.93 -15.42
N GLU A 24 27.08 14.39 -16.13
CA GLU A 24 27.04 14.21 -17.59
C GLU A 24 25.83 13.37 -18.04
N ILE A 25 25.49 12.31 -17.30
CA ILE A 25 24.32 11.46 -17.56
C ILE A 25 23.00 12.21 -17.28
N ILE A 26 22.94 13.01 -16.22
CA ILE A 26 21.72 13.75 -15.85
C ILE A 26 21.46 14.89 -16.83
N ASP A 27 22.49 15.60 -17.29
CA ASP A 27 22.36 16.69 -18.24
C ASP A 27 22.03 16.19 -19.67
N GLU A 28 22.41 14.94 -20.03
CA GLU A 28 21.94 14.29 -21.27
C GLU A 28 20.44 13.87 -21.21
N ILE A 29 19.84 13.75 -20.02
CA ILE A 29 18.43 13.34 -19.86
C ILE A 29 17.55 14.56 -19.61
N GLN A 30 17.03 15.16 -20.68
CA GLN A 30 15.99 16.19 -20.57
C GLN A 30 14.67 15.56 -20.08
N PHE A 31 14.35 15.75 -18.80
CA PHE A 31 13.00 15.50 -18.28
C PHE A 31 12.15 16.76 -18.44
N GLU A 32 11.31 16.79 -19.47
CA GLU A 32 10.19 17.74 -19.56
C GLU A 32 8.95 17.15 -18.86
N GLU A 33 8.37 17.89 -17.92
CA GLU A 33 7.00 17.63 -17.46
C GLU A 33 6.03 18.22 -18.49
N LYS A 34 5.19 17.38 -19.12
CA LYS A 34 4.25 17.82 -20.15
C LYS A 34 2.82 17.37 -19.89
N ASN A 35 1.89 18.15 -20.44
CA ASN A 35 0.46 18.11 -20.19
C ASN A 35 -0.18 16.82 -20.77
N PRO A 36 -1.28 16.30 -20.19
CA PRO A 36 -1.91 15.04 -20.62
C PRO A 36 -2.39 15.01 -22.07
N ASP A 37 -2.74 16.16 -22.65
CA ASP A 37 -3.31 16.25 -24.01
C ASP A 37 -2.25 16.11 -25.12
N ASP A 38 -0.96 16.25 -24.81
CA ASP A 38 0.14 16.13 -25.78
C ASP A 38 0.54 14.67 -26.09
N ILE A 39 -0.04 13.69 -25.38
CA ILE A 39 0.40 12.28 -25.40
C ILE A 39 -0.17 11.51 -26.61
N ALA A 40 -1.22 12.02 -27.26
CA ALA A 40 -1.95 11.28 -28.28
C ALA A 40 -1.17 10.99 -29.58
N ASN A 41 -0.05 11.70 -29.84
CA ASN A 41 0.60 11.72 -31.17
C ASN A 41 2.13 11.50 -31.18
N LYS A 42 2.74 10.81 -30.22
CA LYS A 42 4.19 10.48 -30.32
C LYS A 42 4.51 8.99 -30.34
N GLU A 43 5.41 8.66 -31.26
CA GLU A 43 6.02 7.35 -31.46
C GLU A 43 6.75 6.87 -30.19
N ILE A 44 6.69 5.55 -29.99
CA ILE A 44 7.35 4.84 -28.90
C ILE A 44 8.86 5.05 -29.01
N GLN A 45 9.47 5.67 -28.01
CA GLN A 45 10.92 5.84 -27.96
C GLN A 45 11.56 4.49 -27.58
N VAL A 46 12.13 3.80 -28.57
CA VAL A 46 12.96 2.62 -28.35
C VAL A 46 14.27 3.08 -27.70
N LEU A 47 14.66 2.47 -26.58
CA LEU A 47 15.92 2.84 -25.92
C LEU A 47 17.10 2.48 -26.82
N GLU A 48 17.93 3.47 -27.13
CA GLU A 48 19.12 3.29 -27.94
C GLU A 48 20.12 2.35 -27.24
N PRO A 49 20.96 1.60 -27.97
CA PRO A 49 21.97 0.72 -27.38
C PRO A 49 22.86 1.40 -26.33
N LYS A 50 23.15 2.70 -26.52
CA LYS A 50 23.89 3.54 -25.55
C LYS A 50 23.11 3.70 -24.23
N GLN A 51 21.79 3.88 -24.28
CA GLN A 51 20.93 4.02 -23.11
C GLN A 51 20.80 2.69 -22.34
N ILE A 52 20.75 1.56 -23.06
CA ILE A 52 20.75 0.22 -22.46
C ILE A 52 22.09 -0.06 -21.76
N SER A 53 23.21 0.31 -22.39
CA SER A 53 24.55 0.20 -21.78
C SER A 53 24.66 1.06 -20.51
N LEU A 54 24.21 2.32 -20.57
CA LEU A 54 24.18 3.21 -19.42
C LEU A 54 23.35 2.64 -18.26
N ALA A 55 22.18 2.04 -18.56
CA ALA A 55 21.34 1.41 -17.55
C ALA A 55 22.03 0.21 -16.88
N ALA A 56 22.79 -0.58 -17.65
CA ALA A 56 23.59 -1.68 -17.11
C ALA A 56 24.74 -1.18 -16.21
N ASP A 57 25.42 -0.10 -16.62
CA ASP A 57 26.47 0.52 -15.82
C ASP A 57 25.92 1.13 -14.52
N LEU A 58 24.76 1.78 -14.58
CA LEU A 58 24.06 2.32 -13.41
C LEU A 58 23.67 1.21 -12.43
N LYS A 59 23.19 0.07 -12.95
CA LYS A 59 22.88 -1.12 -12.15
C LYS A 59 24.13 -1.66 -11.46
N ASN A 60 25.24 -1.81 -12.18
CA ASN A 60 26.50 -2.29 -11.62
C ASN A 60 27.05 -1.34 -10.54
N ALA A 61 26.96 -0.03 -10.76
CA ALA A 61 27.38 0.97 -9.79
C ALA A 61 26.53 0.92 -8.51
N THR A 62 25.21 0.80 -8.64
CA THR A 62 24.31 0.66 -7.49
C THR A 62 24.54 -0.63 -6.72
N GLU A 63 24.84 -1.74 -7.41
CA GLU A 63 25.11 -3.03 -6.77
C GLU A 63 26.43 -3.03 -5.98
N LYS A 64 27.49 -2.43 -6.52
CA LYS A 64 28.76 -2.18 -5.80
C LYS A 64 28.55 -1.28 -4.58
N PHE A 65 27.74 -0.24 -4.70
CA PHE A 65 27.39 0.62 -3.57
C PHE A 65 26.66 -0.16 -2.47
N PHE A 66 25.67 -0.98 -2.80
CA PHE A 66 24.96 -1.81 -1.82
C PHE A 66 25.90 -2.75 -1.07
N GLN A 67 26.87 -3.36 -1.77
CA GLN A 67 27.89 -4.20 -1.14
C GLN A 67 28.78 -3.40 -0.20
N HIS A 68 29.22 -2.20 -0.60
CA HIS A 68 30.03 -1.31 0.22
C HIS A 68 29.29 -0.84 1.49
N VAL A 69 28.01 -0.45 1.35
CA VAL A 69 27.15 -0.05 2.48
C VAL A 69 26.93 -1.23 3.43
N GLN A 70 26.68 -2.44 2.91
CA GLN A 70 26.54 -3.62 3.76
C GLN A 70 27.82 -3.96 4.53
N MET A 71 28.99 -3.86 3.88
CA MET A 71 30.28 -4.04 4.55
C MET A 71 30.54 -2.98 5.62
N SER A 72 30.28 -1.70 5.32
CA SER A 72 30.48 -0.61 6.28
C SER A 72 29.50 -0.65 7.45
N ILE A 73 28.26 -1.10 7.24
CA ILE A 73 27.31 -1.41 8.35
C ILE A 73 27.81 -2.58 9.20
N LYS A 74 28.39 -3.63 8.59
CA LYS A 74 29.03 -4.74 9.33
C LYS A 74 30.21 -4.25 10.17
N LEU A 75 31.11 -3.45 9.58
CA LEU A 75 32.26 -2.87 10.27
C LEU A 75 31.84 -1.91 11.40
N ARG A 76 30.68 -1.25 11.29
CA ARG A 76 30.09 -0.43 12.36
C ARG A 76 29.45 -1.25 13.49
N LYS A 77 29.06 -2.51 13.26
CA LYS A 77 28.63 -3.42 14.33
C LYS A 77 29.81 -3.95 15.15
N ASP A 78 30.98 -4.08 14.53
CA ASP A 78 32.19 -4.60 15.19
C ASP A 78 32.97 -3.52 15.94
N LYS A 79 32.79 -2.25 15.59
CA LYS A 79 33.19 -1.14 16.47
C LYS A 79 32.10 -0.95 17.51
N ASN A 80 32.42 -1.19 18.79
CA ASN A 80 31.73 -0.53 19.89
C ASN A 80 31.74 0.97 19.58
N LEU A 81 30.64 1.48 19.02
CA LEU A 81 30.36 2.91 18.98
C LEU A 81 30.53 3.37 20.43
N ASN A 82 31.33 4.42 20.66
CA ASN A 82 31.46 5.04 21.97
C ASN A 82 30.07 5.53 22.41
N GLY A 83 29.30 4.63 23.03
CA GLY A 83 27.85 4.61 23.08
C GLY A 83 27.30 5.40 24.24
N ASN A 84 27.44 6.73 24.20
CA ASN A 84 26.75 7.57 25.18
C ASN A 84 26.20 8.89 24.61
N ASN A 85 26.83 9.53 23.63
CA ASN A 85 26.34 10.84 23.15
C ASN A 85 25.40 10.71 21.95
N ASP A 86 25.72 9.91 20.94
CA ASP A 86 24.86 9.73 19.76
C ASP A 86 23.52 9.08 20.13
N ASP A 87 23.54 8.09 21.01
CA ASP A 87 22.31 7.48 21.53
C ASP A 87 21.46 8.47 22.32
N LYS A 88 22.09 9.34 23.13
CA LYS A 88 21.38 10.42 23.83
C LYS A 88 20.79 11.44 22.86
N ILE A 89 21.49 11.79 21.78
CA ILE A 89 21.00 12.70 20.75
C ILE A 89 19.79 12.08 20.03
N LEU A 90 19.86 10.81 19.64
CA LEU A 90 18.75 10.11 18.99
C LEU A 90 17.56 9.93 19.92
N VAL A 91 17.80 9.63 21.20
CA VAL A 91 16.76 9.58 22.24
C VAL A 91 16.11 10.96 22.40
N ASN A 92 16.89 12.03 22.47
CA ASN A 92 16.38 13.40 22.59
C ASN A 92 15.57 13.80 21.35
N LEU A 93 16.07 13.47 20.15
CA LEU A 93 15.36 13.71 18.89
C LEU A 93 14.04 12.93 18.85
N SER A 94 14.03 11.66 19.28
CA SER A 94 12.79 10.87 19.35
C SER A 94 11.75 11.38 20.35
N LYS A 95 12.19 12.20 21.32
CA LYS A 95 11.34 12.81 22.35
C LYS A 95 10.84 14.20 21.95
N ASP A 96 11.39 14.79 20.89
CA ASP A 96 10.98 16.12 20.43
C ASP A 96 9.52 16.08 19.91
N PRO A 97 8.59 16.79 20.57
CA PRO A 97 7.20 16.80 20.17
C PRO A 97 6.94 17.60 18.90
N SER A 98 7.84 18.48 18.42
CA SER A 98 7.58 19.25 17.19
C SER A 98 7.80 18.45 15.91
N ILE A 99 8.48 17.30 16.00
CA ILE A 99 8.80 16.48 14.83
C ILE A 99 8.07 15.14 14.86
N LEU A 100 7.87 14.56 13.67
CA LEU A 100 7.41 13.20 13.47
C LEU A 100 8.46 12.40 12.70
N ILE A 101 8.93 11.31 13.31
CA ILE A 101 9.84 10.36 12.67
C ILE A 101 9.02 9.20 12.12
N THR A 102 9.09 8.96 10.81
CA THR A 102 8.35 7.88 10.13
C THR A 102 9.17 7.28 8.98
N LYS A 103 8.60 6.30 8.28
CA LYS A 103 9.18 5.70 7.08
C LYS A 103 8.56 6.31 5.81
N PRO A 104 9.28 6.37 4.69
CA PRO A 104 8.69 6.80 3.43
C PRO A 104 7.67 5.77 2.90
N ASP A 105 6.78 6.22 2.03
CA ASP A 105 5.80 5.38 1.32
C ASP A 105 6.47 4.35 0.40
N LYS A 106 7.57 4.73 -0.25
CA LYS A 106 8.37 3.88 -1.13
C LYS A 106 9.84 3.96 -0.76
N GLY A 107 10.56 2.85 -0.95
CA GLY A 107 11.98 2.74 -0.68
C GLY A 107 12.29 2.41 0.79
N ARG A 108 13.58 2.49 1.12
CA ARG A 108 14.09 2.30 2.48
C ARG A 108 14.64 3.65 2.95
N GLY A 109 14.29 4.06 4.17
CA GLY A 109 14.75 5.33 4.72
C GLY A 109 13.97 5.73 5.97
N VAL A 110 14.40 6.84 6.56
CA VAL A 110 13.75 7.52 7.68
C VAL A 110 13.39 8.92 7.20
N VAL A 111 12.19 9.38 7.51
CA VAL A 111 11.68 10.71 7.18
C VAL A 111 11.37 11.43 8.49
N ILE A 112 11.89 12.64 8.62
CA ILE A 112 11.58 13.57 9.71
C ILE A 112 10.67 14.63 9.11
N LEU A 113 9.47 14.79 9.67
CA LEU A 113 8.48 15.79 9.25
C LEU A 113 8.23 16.76 10.39
N ASP A 114 7.87 18.00 10.05
CA ASP A 114 7.19 18.87 11.00
C ASP A 114 5.85 18.23 11.39
N ARG A 115 5.57 18.16 12.69
CA ARG A 115 4.38 17.48 13.20
C ARG A 115 3.10 18.21 12.82
N ASN A 116 3.10 19.54 12.81
CA ASN A 116 1.91 20.33 12.50
C ASN A 116 1.56 20.22 11.02
N ASP A 117 2.54 20.31 10.11
CA ASP A 117 2.36 20.07 8.67
C ASP A 117 1.80 18.67 8.41
N TYR A 118 2.32 17.66 9.09
CA TYR A 118 1.82 16.30 8.98
C TYR A 118 0.35 16.16 9.41
N ILE A 119 -0.03 16.83 10.51
CA ILE A 119 -1.41 16.83 11.01
C ILE A 119 -2.33 17.52 10.04
N GLU A 120 -1.97 18.71 9.58
CA GLU A 120 -2.75 19.48 8.63
C GLU A 120 -3.01 18.67 7.35
N LYS A 121 -1.96 18.02 6.82
CA LYS A 121 -2.07 17.12 5.66
C LYS A 121 -3.03 15.94 5.91
N LEU A 122 -3.04 15.38 7.12
CA LEU A 122 -3.98 14.32 7.47
C LEU A 122 -5.40 14.84 7.65
N GLU A 123 -5.60 15.97 8.31
CA GLU A 123 -6.91 16.59 8.49
C GLU A 123 -7.54 16.94 7.15
N ASN A 124 -6.74 17.44 6.20
CA ASN A 124 -7.16 17.69 4.82
C ASN A 124 -7.59 16.40 4.07
N ILE A 125 -7.02 15.24 4.41
CA ILE A 125 -7.50 13.95 3.86
C ILE A 125 -8.83 13.57 4.51
N LEU A 126 -8.95 13.79 5.82
CA LEU A 126 -10.13 13.42 6.61
C LEU A 126 -11.35 14.30 6.34
N SER A 127 -11.14 15.54 5.90
CA SER A 127 -12.23 16.48 5.58
C SER A 127 -13.02 16.12 4.32
N ASP A 128 -12.60 15.12 3.54
CA ASP A 128 -13.37 14.63 2.38
C ASP A 128 -14.62 13.85 2.84
N ASN A 129 -15.72 14.57 3.02
CA ASN A 129 -17.02 14.04 3.46
C ASN A 129 -17.65 13.00 2.50
N ARG A 130 -17.10 12.87 1.28
CA ARG A 130 -17.49 11.78 0.36
C ARG A 130 -16.89 10.45 0.77
N LYS A 131 -15.71 10.48 1.41
CA LYS A 131 -14.93 9.30 1.82
C LYS A 131 -15.02 9.01 3.30
N PHE A 132 -15.18 10.04 4.12
CA PHE A 132 -15.22 9.90 5.58
C PHE A 132 -16.48 10.53 6.16
N LYS A 133 -16.97 9.95 7.24
CA LYS A 133 -18.14 10.42 7.99
C LYS A 133 -17.78 10.47 9.47
N LEU A 134 -17.99 11.61 10.12
CA LEU A 134 -17.79 11.71 11.57
C LEU A 134 -18.79 10.82 12.34
N LEU A 135 -18.31 10.15 13.38
CA LEU A 135 -19.09 9.36 14.31
C LEU A 135 -19.20 10.09 15.66
N ASN A 136 -20.37 9.98 16.27
CA ASN A 136 -20.62 10.54 17.61
C ASN A 136 -20.17 9.58 18.73
N GLU A 137 -20.13 8.28 18.44
CA GLU A 137 -19.86 7.22 19.41
C GLU A 137 -18.94 6.15 18.81
N GLU A 138 -18.17 5.51 19.68
CA GLU A 138 -17.21 4.42 19.41
C GLU A 138 -17.98 3.09 19.23
N PRO A 139 -18.06 2.50 18.01
CA PRO A 139 -18.95 1.36 17.75
C PRO A 139 -18.31 -0.02 17.97
N THR A 140 -17.06 -0.12 18.40
CA THR A 140 -16.27 -1.36 18.50
C THR A 140 -16.98 -2.40 19.36
N ILE A 141 -17.44 -2.04 20.55
CA ILE A 141 -18.14 -2.98 21.43
C ILE A 141 -19.43 -3.49 20.77
N SER A 142 -20.23 -2.58 20.18
CA SER A 142 -21.47 -2.95 19.49
C SER A 142 -21.21 -3.92 18.33
N ARG A 143 -20.08 -3.75 17.62
CA ARG A 143 -19.72 -4.56 16.45
C ARG A 143 -19.10 -5.88 16.82
N GLU A 144 -18.25 -5.89 17.84
CA GLU A 144 -17.73 -7.10 18.45
C GLU A 144 -18.90 -7.99 18.90
N ASN A 145 -19.91 -7.42 19.54
CA ASN A 145 -21.12 -8.12 19.94
C ASN A 145 -21.92 -8.64 18.73
N ALA A 146 -22.18 -7.78 17.74
CA ALA A 146 -22.92 -8.17 16.53
C ALA A 146 -22.24 -9.32 15.77
N LEU A 147 -20.92 -9.24 15.57
CA LEU A 147 -20.15 -10.30 14.94
C LEU A 147 -20.17 -11.57 15.79
N THR A 148 -19.96 -11.45 17.11
CA THR A 148 -19.94 -12.60 18.02
C THR A 148 -21.27 -13.36 18.02
N THR A 149 -22.41 -12.66 17.93
CA THR A 149 -23.73 -13.28 17.82
C THR A 149 -23.83 -14.15 16.58
N VAL A 150 -23.42 -13.64 15.42
CA VAL A 150 -23.44 -14.41 14.16
C VAL A 150 -22.49 -15.60 14.20
N LEU A 151 -21.27 -15.40 14.69
CA LEU A 151 -20.30 -16.48 14.81
C LEU A 151 -20.75 -17.58 15.77
N ARG A 152 -21.47 -17.22 16.85
CA ARG A 152 -22.03 -18.20 17.79
C ARG A 152 -23.15 -19.00 17.14
N GLN A 153 -24.02 -18.35 16.38
CA GLN A 153 -25.08 -19.02 15.63
C GLN A 153 -24.49 -20.00 14.61
N MET A 154 -23.53 -19.56 13.79
CA MET A 154 -22.85 -20.43 12.82
C MET A 154 -22.15 -21.63 13.46
N LYS A 155 -21.61 -21.46 14.67
CA LYS A 155 -21.00 -22.56 15.41
C LYS A 155 -22.08 -23.57 15.88
N ASN A 156 -23.21 -23.08 16.38
CA ASN A 156 -24.31 -23.94 16.84
C ASN A 156 -24.95 -24.70 15.66
N ASP A 157 -25.01 -24.08 14.49
CA ASP A 157 -25.47 -24.67 13.24
C ASP A 157 -24.40 -25.57 12.58
N GLU A 158 -23.28 -25.82 13.26
CA GLU A 158 -22.17 -26.69 12.83
C GLU A 158 -21.43 -26.23 11.55
N TYR A 159 -21.63 -24.99 11.09
CA TYR A 159 -20.93 -24.39 9.95
C TYR A 159 -19.53 -23.86 10.27
N LEU A 160 -19.15 -23.84 11.55
CA LEU A 160 -17.82 -23.46 12.01
C LEU A 160 -17.26 -24.49 12.99
N ALA A 161 -16.06 -24.99 12.70
CA ALA A 161 -15.34 -25.80 13.67
C ALA A 161 -14.96 -24.96 14.90
N GLN A 162 -14.84 -25.62 16.06
CA GLN A 162 -14.49 -24.96 17.32
C GLN A 162 -13.18 -24.17 17.24
N GLN A 163 -12.20 -24.65 16.46
CA GLN A 163 -10.93 -23.95 16.25
C GLN A 163 -11.10 -22.69 15.40
N GLU A 164 -11.90 -22.75 14.34
CA GLU A 164 -12.20 -21.60 13.46
C GLU A 164 -12.95 -20.53 14.24
N TYR A 165 -13.99 -20.91 14.99
CA TYR A 165 -14.72 -20.01 15.87
C TYR A 165 -13.78 -19.30 16.86
N LYS A 166 -12.93 -20.05 17.57
CA LYS A 166 -11.95 -19.45 18.50
C LYS A 166 -10.96 -18.52 17.78
N TYR A 167 -10.59 -18.84 16.55
CA TYR A 167 -9.69 -18.01 15.76
C TYR A 167 -10.36 -16.70 15.35
N ILE A 168 -11.54 -16.74 14.74
CA ILE A 168 -12.19 -15.55 14.16
C ILE A 168 -13.00 -14.73 15.17
N LYS A 169 -13.34 -15.28 16.34
CA LYS A 169 -14.06 -14.56 17.38
C LYS A 169 -13.24 -13.36 17.88
N PRO A 170 -13.76 -12.13 17.80
CA PRO A 170 -13.13 -10.96 18.40
C PRO A 170 -13.05 -11.08 19.93
N VAL A 171 -11.96 -10.55 20.52
CA VAL A 171 -11.77 -10.45 21.96
C VAL A 171 -10.95 -9.20 22.23
N GLY A 172 -11.52 -8.24 22.96
CA GLY A 172 -10.82 -7.01 23.35
C GLY A 172 -10.36 -6.20 22.14
N SER A 173 -11.27 -6.05 21.18
CA SER A 173 -10.99 -5.34 19.93
C SER A 173 -10.68 -3.88 20.18
N VAL A 174 -9.87 -3.30 19.29
CA VAL A 174 -9.60 -1.86 19.31
C VAL A 174 -9.98 -1.22 17.98
N PRO A 175 -10.29 0.09 18.01
CA PRO A 175 -10.30 0.95 16.83
C PRO A 175 -9.19 0.64 15.84
N ALA A 176 -9.51 0.67 14.54
CA ALA A 176 -8.48 0.74 13.51
C ALA A 176 -7.67 2.06 13.66
N ARG A 177 -6.49 2.15 13.05
CA ARG A 177 -5.64 3.35 13.14
C ARG A 177 -5.30 3.85 11.75
N LEU A 178 -5.66 5.09 11.44
CA LEU A 178 -5.20 5.72 10.21
C LEU A 178 -3.84 6.40 10.48
N TYR A 179 -2.95 6.41 9.52
CA TYR A 179 -1.72 7.22 9.54
C TYR A 179 -1.25 7.51 8.12
N GLY A 180 -0.42 8.52 7.94
CA GLY A 180 0.12 8.93 6.65
C GLY A 180 1.56 8.43 6.46
N LEU A 181 1.85 7.85 5.30
CA LEU A 181 3.22 7.64 4.84
C LEU A 181 3.60 8.74 3.83
N PRO A 182 4.71 9.49 4.04
CA PRO A 182 5.12 10.54 3.13
C PRO A 182 5.59 9.98 1.79
N LYS A 183 5.00 10.50 0.69
CA LYS A 183 5.45 10.26 -0.68
C LYS A 183 6.57 11.23 -1.02
N VAL A 184 7.76 10.99 -0.47
CA VAL A 184 8.96 11.84 -0.62
C VAL A 184 9.41 12.07 -2.07
N TYR A 185 8.92 11.24 -3.00
CA TYR A 185 9.19 11.33 -4.44
C TYR A 185 8.22 12.25 -5.19
N LYS A 186 7.28 12.91 -4.48
CA LYS A 186 6.32 13.85 -5.06
C LYS A 186 6.50 15.23 -4.43
N ASP A 187 6.23 16.28 -5.22
CA ASP A 187 6.24 17.65 -4.73
C ASP A 187 5.24 17.84 -3.59
N ASN A 188 5.60 18.71 -2.64
CA ASN A 188 4.87 18.97 -1.38
C ASN A 188 4.75 17.76 -0.44
N VAL A 189 5.41 16.63 -0.75
CA VAL A 189 5.47 15.42 0.08
C VAL A 189 4.08 15.00 0.61
N PRO A 190 3.11 14.72 -0.29
CA PRO A 190 1.77 14.32 0.11
C PRO A 190 1.78 12.99 0.87
N LEU A 191 0.80 12.78 1.74
CA LEU A 191 0.68 11.57 2.52
C LEU A 191 -0.11 10.49 1.74
N ARG A 192 0.33 9.23 1.82
CA ARG A 192 -0.54 8.07 1.58
C ARG A 192 -1.19 7.69 2.90
N SER A 193 -2.50 7.87 3.00
CA SER A 193 -3.28 7.37 4.13
C SER A 193 -3.27 5.84 4.15
N ILE A 194 -2.82 5.25 5.25
CA ILE A 194 -2.83 3.82 5.52
C ILE A 194 -3.77 3.57 6.68
N LEU A 195 -4.66 2.59 6.52
CA LEU A 195 -5.51 2.12 7.59
C LEU A 195 -4.98 0.80 8.15
N SER A 196 -4.54 0.81 9.40
CA SER A 196 -4.17 -0.40 10.13
C SER A 196 -5.37 -0.93 10.91
N CYS A 197 -5.90 -2.05 10.45
CA CYS A 197 -6.97 -2.79 11.15
C CYS A 197 -6.39 -3.84 12.11
N ILE A 198 -5.11 -3.77 12.48
CA ILE A 198 -4.52 -4.75 13.40
C ILE A 198 -5.25 -4.64 14.75
N LYS A 199 -5.74 -5.78 15.27
CA LYS A 199 -6.56 -5.90 16.48
C LYS A 199 -7.98 -5.29 16.38
N SER A 200 -8.45 -4.90 15.19
CA SER A 200 -9.87 -4.59 15.00
C SER A 200 -10.72 -5.85 15.09
N TYR A 201 -12.01 -5.67 15.41
CA TYR A 201 -12.96 -6.76 15.63
C TYR A 201 -13.08 -7.72 14.43
N ASN A 202 -12.85 -7.22 13.21
CA ASN A 202 -12.95 -7.96 11.97
C ASN A 202 -11.60 -8.40 11.36
N TYR A 203 -10.46 -8.15 12.03
CA TYR A 203 -9.13 -8.44 11.48
C TYR A 203 -8.91 -9.93 11.16
N LYS A 204 -9.19 -10.80 12.14
CA LYS A 204 -8.99 -12.25 11.98
C LYS A 204 -10.04 -12.85 11.04
N LEU A 205 -11.26 -12.33 11.06
CA LEU A 205 -12.30 -12.69 10.10
C LEU A 205 -11.85 -12.36 8.66
N GLY A 206 -11.27 -11.19 8.42
CA GLY A 206 -10.75 -10.82 7.11
C GLY A 206 -9.67 -11.79 6.60
N LYS A 207 -8.76 -12.24 7.47
CA LYS A 207 -7.77 -13.27 7.12
C LYS A 207 -8.41 -14.62 6.78
N PHE A 208 -9.41 -15.02 7.56
CA PHE A 208 -10.14 -16.26 7.34
C PHE A 208 -10.86 -16.24 5.98
N LEU A 209 -11.60 -15.18 5.67
CA LEU A 209 -12.30 -15.03 4.38
C LEU A 209 -11.32 -14.91 3.20
N ALA A 210 -10.18 -14.23 3.38
CA ALA A 210 -9.16 -14.13 2.33
C ALA A 210 -8.62 -15.51 1.91
N ASN A 211 -8.51 -16.46 2.85
CA ASN A 211 -8.12 -17.83 2.52
C ASN A 211 -9.20 -18.56 1.71
N ILE A 212 -10.48 -18.33 2.02
CA ILE A 212 -11.62 -18.90 1.28
C ILE A 212 -11.71 -18.32 -0.14
N ILE A 213 -11.46 -17.02 -0.30
CA ILE A 213 -11.54 -16.31 -1.59
C ILE A 213 -10.32 -16.59 -2.48
N LYS A 214 -9.19 -17.00 -1.88
CA LYS A 214 -7.92 -17.21 -2.60
C LYS A 214 -8.05 -17.98 -3.93
N PRO A 215 -8.84 -19.07 -4.05
CA PRO A 215 -8.95 -19.83 -5.29
C PRO A 215 -9.55 -19.04 -6.47
N ILE A 216 -10.44 -18.08 -6.20
CA ILE A 216 -11.11 -17.29 -7.25
C ILE A 216 -10.36 -16.00 -7.62
N ARG A 217 -9.25 -15.73 -6.93
CA ARG A 217 -8.38 -14.56 -7.18
C ARG A 217 -7.55 -14.74 -8.43
N ASP A 218 -6.99 -15.93 -8.62
CA ASP A 218 -6.04 -16.17 -9.69
C ASP A 218 -6.79 -16.16 -11.05
N SER A 219 -6.28 -15.37 -11.99
CA SER A 219 -6.82 -15.25 -13.34
C SER A 219 -5.76 -15.70 -14.36
N PRO A 220 -6.15 -16.37 -15.46
CA PRO A 220 -5.21 -16.76 -16.51
C PRO A 220 -4.55 -15.55 -17.19
N TYR A 221 -5.11 -14.35 -17.00
CA TYR A 221 -4.58 -13.09 -17.53
C TYR A 221 -3.73 -12.32 -16.52
N SER A 222 -3.50 -12.88 -15.33
CA SER A 222 -2.72 -12.23 -14.27
C SER A 222 -1.35 -12.88 -14.11
N LEU A 223 -0.32 -12.04 -14.13
CA LEU A 223 1.06 -12.44 -13.87
C LEU A 223 1.38 -12.25 -12.39
N LYS A 224 2.09 -13.19 -11.78
CA LYS A 224 2.30 -13.19 -10.32
C LYS A 224 3.36 -12.20 -9.86
N ASN A 225 4.36 -11.91 -10.70
CA ASN A 225 5.49 -11.07 -10.35
C ASN A 225 6.19 -10.52 -11.59
N THR A 226 7.13 -9.60 -11.38
CA THR A 226 7.92 -8.96 -12.43
C THR A 226 8.73 -9.95 -13.26
N ASN A 227 9.24 -11.04 -12.68
CA ASN A 227 10.02 -12.04 -13.43
C ASN A 227 9.13 -12.82 -14.40
N ASP A 228 7.91 -13.16 -14.00
CA ASP A 228 6.93 -13.81 -14.88
C ASP A 228 6.54 -12.89 -16.04
N PHE A 229 6.43 -11.58 -15.78
CA PHE A 229 6.24 -10.59 -16.84
C PHE A 229 7.41 -10.53 -17.82
N LEU A 230 8.65 -10.51 -17.34
CA LEU A 230 9.83 -10.52 -18.21
C LEU A 230 9.87 -11.77 -19.09
N LYS A 231 9.60 -12.95 -18.51
CA LYS A 231 9.51 -14.21 -19.26
C LYS A 231 8.40 -14.16 -20.31
N PHE A 232 7.22 -13.65 -19.94
CA PHE A 232 6.10 -13.50 -20.85
C PHE A 232 6.47 -12.65 -22.07
N ILE A 233 7.10 -11.48 -21.86
CA ILE A 233 7.53 -10.61 -22.97
C ILE A 233 8.60 -11.27 -23.83
N GLN A 234 9.59 -11.95 -23.22
CA GLN A 234 10.65 -12.64 -23.96
C GLN A 234 10.12 -13.77 -24.83
N GLN A 235 9.21 -14.59 -24.31
CA GLN A 235 8.58 -15.70 -25.03
C GLN A 235 7.66 -15.21 -26.16
N ASN A 236 7.09 -14.02 -25.99
CA ASN A 236 6.16 -13.41 -26.94
C ASN A 236 6.80 -12.26 -27.72
N SER A 237 8.12 -12.28 -27.90
CA SER A 237 8.86 -11.23 -28.63
C SER A 237 8.36 -11.02 -30.07
N HIS A 238 7.84 -12.07 -30.70
CA HIS A 238 7.20 -12.01 -32.01
C HIS A 238 5.97 -11.08 -32.05
N LEU A 239 5.30 -10.84 -30.91
CA LEU A 239 4.19 -9.90 -30.82
C LEU A 239 4.64 -8.44 -31.01
N SER A 240 5.93 -8.13 -30.91
CA SER A 240 6.41 -6.74 -31.03
C SER A 240 6.41 -6.20 -32.47
N ASN A 241 6.34 -7.07 -33.50
CA ASN A 241 6.56 -6.65 -34.88
C ASN A 241 5.45 -5.77 -35.47
N ASN A 242 4.27 -5.67 -34.83
CA ASN A 242 3.16 -4.79 -35.26
C ASN A 242 2.19 -4.42 -34.11
N ASN A 243 2.54 -4.71 -32.85
CA ASN A 243 1.68 -4.40 -31.71
C ASN A 243 2.28 -3.31 -30.84
N ARG A 244 1.40 -2.56 -30.18
CA ARG A 244 1.78 -1.50 -29.22
C ARG A 244 1.46 -1.97 -27.81
N MET A 245 2.37 -1.73 -26.88
CA MET A 245 2.12 -1.92 -25.46
C MET A 245 1.45 -0.67 -24.89
N ILE A 246 0.34 -0.85 -24.18
CA ILE A 246 -0.36 0.23 -23.49
C ILE A 246 -0.37 -0.09 -22.00
N SER A 247 -0.06 0.89 -21.17
CA SER A 247 -0.07 0.78 -19.71
C SER A 247 -1.16 1.67 -19.14
N PHE A 248 -1.97 1.12 -18.24
CA PHE A 248 -3.01 1.84 -17.51
C PHE A 248 -2.71 1.75 -16.01
N ASP A 249 -2.89 2.86 -15.29
CA ASP A 249 -2.79 2.89 -13.83
C ASP A 249 -4.13 3.36 -13.23
N ILE A 250 -4.63 2.62 -12.24
CA ILE A 250 -5.88 2.97 -11.56
C ILE A 250 -5.57 3.93 -10.42
N GLN A 251 -6.12 5.14 -10.50
CA GLN A 251 -5.98 6.11 -9.43
C GLN A 251 -6.86 5.73 -8.23
N SER A 252 -6.26 5.64 -7.04
CA SER A 252 -6.99 5.51 -5.77
C SER A 252 -7.94 4.30 -5.66
N LEU A 253 -7.54 3.15 -6.24
CA LEU A 253 -8.32 1.90 -6.29
C LEU A 253 -9.07 1.58 -4.98
N PHE A 254 -8.40 1.59 -3.83
CA PHE A 254 -9.00 1.21 -2.54
C PHE A 254 -10.22 2.04 -2.11
N THR A 255 -10.34 3.27 -2.60
CA THR A 255 -11.46 4.17 -2.26
C THR A 255 -12.63 4.08 -3.25
N ILE A 256 -12.48 3.37 -4.37
CA ILE A 256 -13.44 3.37 -5.49
C ILE A 256 -14.09 1.98 -5.68
N ILE A 257 -13.65 0.94 -4.94
CA ILE A 257 -14.21 -0.41 -5.08
C ILE A 257 -15.69 -0.44 -4.67
N PRO A 258 -16.61 -0.82 -5.58
CA PRO A 258 -18.01 -0.96 -5.26
C PRO A 258 -18.24 -2.23 -4.44
N VAL A 259 -18.33 -2.06 -3.12
CA VAL A 259 -18.29 -3.18 -2.18
C VAL A 259 -19.43 -4.18 -2.40
N ARG A 260 -20.66 -3.70 -2.61
CA ARG A 260 -21.82 -4.58 -2.79
C ARG A 260 -21.69 -5.45 -4.03
N GLU A 261 -21.37 -4.83 -5.17
CA GLU A 261 -21.14 -5.53 -6.43
C GLU A 261 -19.98 -6.53 -6.31
N THR A 262 -18.92 -6.16 -5.57
CA THR A 262 -17.80 -7.05 -5.31
C THR A 262 -18.21 -8.28 -4.49
N ILE A 263 -19.07 -8.11 -3.48
CA ILE A 263 -19.63 -9.22 -2.71
C ILE A 263 -20.43 -10.15 -3.62
N GLU A 264 -21.29 -9.60 -4.49
CA GLU A 264 -22.06 -10.42 -5.45
C GLU A 264 -21.16 -11.21 -6.39
N ILE A 265 -20.11 -10.58 -6.94
CA ILE A 265 -19.16 -11.25 -7.83
C ILE A 265 -18.47 -12.41 -7.10
N ILE A 266 -18.06 -12.20 -5.85
CA ILE A 266 -17.42 -13.24 -5.04
C ILE A 266 -18.39 -14.39 -4.77
N CYS A 267 -19.62 -14.10 -4.35
CA CYS A 267 -20.63 -15.13 -4.08
C CYS A 267 -20.95 -15.92 -5.36
N ASN A 268 -21.19 -15.25 -6.48
CA ASN A 268 -21.47 -15.91 -7.77
C ASN A 268 -20.32 -16.84 -8.20
N LYS A 269 -19.06 -16.41 -8.02
CA LYS A 269 -17.90 -17.26 -8.34
C LYS A 269 -17.79 -18.49 -7.45
N LEU A 270 -18.05 -18.36 -6.15
CA LEU A 270 -17.89 -19.46 -5.19
C LEU A 270 -19.09 -20.42 -5.15
N TYR A 271 -20.32 -19.91 -5.31
CA TYR A 271 -21.53 -20.71 -5.10
C TYR A 271 -22.23 -21.11 -6.40
N CYS A 272 -22.09 -20.34 -7.48
CA CYS A 272 -22.82 -20.59 -8.74
C CYS A 272 -21.95 -21.11 -9.88
N THR A 273 -20.63 -20.83 -9.88
CA THR A 273 -19.78 -21.07 -11.06
C THR A 273 -19.07 -22.43 -11.03
N ASP A 274 -18.32 -22.72 -9.97
CA ASP A 274 -17.58 -23.99 -9.84
C ASP A 274 -17.90 -24.67 -8.50
N PRO A 275 -18.62 -25.81 -8.51
CA PRO A 275 -18.94 -26.57 -7.30
C PRO A 275 -17.70 -26.97 -6.47
N LYS A 276 -16.52 -27.09 -7.09
CA LYS A 276 -15.27 -27.44 -6.37
C LYS A 276 -14.73 -26.29 -5.52
N LEU A 277 -15.11 -25.05 -5.84
CA LEU A 277 -14.68 -23.86 -5.10
C LEU A 277 -15.65 -23.49 -3.97
N ARG A 278 -16.80 -24.16 -3.91
CA ARG A 278 -17.86 -23.86 -2.95
C ARG A 278 -17.37 -24.12 -1.52
N PRO A 279 -17.34 -23.11 -0.64
CA PRO A 279 -17.01 -23.32 0.76
C PRO A 279 -18.13 -24.08 1.47
N PHE A 280 -17.78 -24.72 2.60
CA PHE A 280 -18.74 -25.40 3.46
C PHE A 280 -19.77 -24.44 4.10
N ILE A 281 -19.38 -23.18 4.28
CA ILE A 281 -20.25 -22.13 4.83
C ILE A 281 -21.38 -21.81 3.83
N PRO A 282 -22.66 -21.77 4.24
CA PRO A 282 -23.77 -21.34 3.39
C PRO A 282 -23.62 -19.91 2.86
N GLU A 283 -24.17 -19.64 1.67
CA GLU A 283 -24.02 -18.35 0.99
C GLU A 283 -24.49 -17.17 1.86
N ASP A 284 -25.64 -17.29 2.53
CA ASP A 284 -26.19 -16.22 3.38
C ASP A 284 -25.24 -15.85 4.53
N TYR A 285 -24.65 -16.86 5.17
CA TYR A 285 -23.64 -16.64 6.20
C TYR A 285 -22.39 -16.00 5.64
N PHE A 286 -21.89 -16.52 4.51
CA PHE A 286 -20.67 -16.01 3.89
C PHE A 286 -20.82 -14.56 3.43
N ARG A 287 -21.94 -14.22 2.80
CA ARG A 287 -22.32 -12.85 2.43
C ARG A 287 -22.33 -11.92 3.64
N LYS A 288 -22.96 -12.35 4.74
CA LYS A 288 -22.99 -11.59 6.00
C LYS A 288 -21.60 -11.39 6.60
N LEU A 289 -20.72 -12.40 6.54
CA LEU A 289 -19.32 -12.28 6.97
C LEU A 289 -18.52 -11.31 6.08
N LEU A 290 -18.76 -11.32 4.76
CA LEU A 290 -18.17 -10.33 3.85
C LEU A 290 -18.64 -8.93 4.18
N GLU A 291 -19.91 -8.73 4.52
CA GLU A 291 -20.42 -7.45 4.99
C GLU A 291 -19.71 -7.00 6.27
N PHE A 292 -19.55 -7.87 7.28
CA PHE A 292 -18.79 -7.53 8.48
C PHE A 292 -17.35 -7.09 8.21
N THR A 293 -16.71 -7.65 7.19
CA THR A 293 -15.33 -7.27 6.82
C THR A 293 -15.26 -6.06 5.91
N THR A 294 -16.27 -5.81 5.08
CA THR A 294 -16.20 -4.82 3.99
C THR A 294 -17.17 -3.65 4.12
N THR A 295 -18.39 -3.83 4.64
CA THR A 295 -19.43 -2.79 4.75
C THR A 295 -19.61 -2.29 6.18
N VAL A 296 -19.47 -3.17 7.19
CA VAL A 296 -19.59 -2.84 8.63
C VAL A 296 -18.23 -2.38 9.22
N SER A 297 -17.25 -2.17 8.37
CA SER A 297 -16.04 -1.45 8.76
C SER A 297 -16.36 0.04 8.88
N ALA A 298 -17.01 0.50 9.97
CA ALA A 298 -16.51 1.78 10.49
C ALA A 298 -15.08 1.50 10.83
N VAL A 299 -14.27 2.16 10.05
CA VAL A 299 -13.07 2.69 10.58
C VAL A 299 -13.42 3.49 11.82
N GLU A 300 -12.59 3.42 12.82
CA GLU A 300 -12.51 4.48 13.80
C GLU A 300 -11.20 5.14 13.48
N LEU A 301 -11.22 6.32 12.88
CA LEU A 301 -10.00 6.98 12.46
C LEU A 301 -9.38 7.77 13.61
N PHE A 302 -8.72 7.09 14.53
CA PHE A 302 -7.80 7.81 15.40
C PHE A 302 -6.57 8.25 14.58
N ILE A 303 -6.38 9.55 14.38
CA ILE A 303 -5.04 10.08 14.12
C ILE A 303 -4.71 11.34 14.89
N VAL A 304 -3.64 11.18 15.67
CA VAL A 304 -2.58 12.15 16.01
C VAL A 304 -2.95 13.30 16.97
N ASN A 305 -2.04 13.49 17.93
CA ASN A 305 -2.02 14.51 18.97
C ASN A 305 -3.07 14.35 20.08
N ASP A 306 -3.27 13.14 20.58
CA ASP A 306 -4.09 12.90 21.79
C ASP A 306 -5.56 13.39 21.70
N LYS A 307 -6.03 13.74 20.49
CA LYS A 307 -7.42 14.06 20.18
C LYS A 307 -8.05 12.90 19.42
N ILE A 308 -9.08 12.32 20.03
CA ILE A 308 -9.87 11.23 19.46
C ILE A 308 -10.84 11.84 18.43
N LYS A 309 -10.62 11.63 17.13
CA LYS A 309 -11.65 11.85 16.10
C LYS A 309 -12.18 10.49 15.65
N LEU A 310 -13.47 10.24 15.84
CA LEU A 310 -14.10 9.00 15.36
C LEU A 310 -14.69 9.27 13.98
N MET A 311 -14.22 8.58 12.94
CA MET A 311 -14.73 8.73 11.58
C MET A 311 -14.91 7.36 10.96
N GLU A 312 -15.93 7.17 10.13
CA GLU A 312 -16.26 5.98 9.35
C GLU A 312 -15.95 6.21 7.87
N LEU A 313 -15.46 5.19 7.14
CA LEU A 313 -15.35 5.27 5.69
C LEU A 313 -16.74 5.21 5.06
N ASN A 314 -17.13 6.27 4.36
CA ASN A 314 -18.36 6.31 3.60
C ASN A 314 -18.20 5.51 2.30
N LYS A 315 -18.76 4.30 2.26
CA LYS A 315 -18.77 3.44 1.07
C LYS A 315 -20.11 3.48 0.30
N LYS A 316 -21.00 4.44 0.60
CA LYS A 316 -22.36 4.49 0.01
C LYS A 316 -22.42 5.17 -1.36
N ASN A 317 -21.43 5.97 -1.76
CA ASN A 317 -21.49 6.72 -3.00
C ASN A 317 -20.25 6.45 -3.85
N LEU A 318 -20.34 5.52 -4.80
CA LEU A 318 -19.52 5.46 -6.03
C LEU A 318 -20.22 4.51 -7.01
N ILE A 319 -21.41 4.93 -7.45
CA ILE A 319 -21.98 4.45 -8.70
C ILE A 319 -21.41 5.40 -9.76
N GLU A 320 -20.54 4.88 -10.61
CA GLU A 320 -20.52 5.08 -12.08
C GLU A 320 -19.12 4.78 -12.63
N LYS A 321 -19.11 3.88 -13.63
CA LYS A 321 -18.07 3.61 -14.63
C LYS A 321 -16.93 2.65 -14.24
N SER A 322 -17.23 1.37 -14.49
CA SER A 322 -16.53 0.52 -15.47
C SER A 322 -15.08 0.06 -15.23
N PHE A 323 -14.99 -1.27 -15.10
CA PHE A 323 -13.94 -2.22 -15.50
C PHE A 323 -12.73 -2.56 -14.61
N LEU A 324 -12.60 -3.89 -14.49
CA LEU A 324 -11.50 -4.77 -14.09
C LEU A 324 -11.01 -4.74 -12.63
N LEU A 325 -11.49 -5.76 -11.92
CA LEU A 325 -10.87 -6.38 -10.76
C LEU A 325 -9.41 -6.75 -11.07
N VAL A 326 -8.46 -6.20 -10.33
CA VAL A 326 -7.18 -6.85 -10.05
C VAL A 326 -7.14 -7.02 -8.53
N ILE A 327 -7.30 -8.26 -8.06
CA ILE A 327 -7.08 -8.68 -6.67
C ILE A 327 -5.84 -9.55 -6.62
#